data_AF-A0A2V7V5N5-F1
#
_entry.id   AF-A0A2V7V5N5-F1
#
_cell.length_a   1.000
_cell.length_b   1.000
_cell.length_c   1.000
_cell.angle_alpha   90.00
_cell.angle_beta   90.00
_cell.angle_gamma   90.00
#
_symmetry.space_group_name_H-M   'P 1'
#
loop_
_entity.id
_entity.type
_entity.pdbx_description
1 polymer ?
#
loop_
_entity_poly.entity_id
_entity_poly.type
_entity_poly.pdbx_seq_one_letter_code
_entity_poly.pdbx_strand_id
1 'polypeptide(L)'
;MQLRDALKQKLAEYAPAAEVSVIVGEVQSFNVSLIGKVQRANRYKLKTPTTVLDLLALAGGFSDFADPDRIVVLRPEPFSVQGRRTGQTYKRLPFNYKKVISAGGESENFALQPGDIVVVP
;
A
#
# COMPACT_ATOMS: atom_id res chain seq x y z
N MET A 1 -41.22 24.11 -7.59
CA MET A 1 -41.26 22.83 -8.35
C MET A 1 -40.43 22.96 -9.63
N GLN A 2 -39.09 23.00 -9.58
CA GLN A 2 -38.27 23.20 -10.81
C GLN A 2 -36.93 22.43 -10.88
N LEU A 3 -36.47 21.74 -9.82
CA LEU A 3 -35.20 21.00 -9.87
C LEU A 3 -35.37 19.51 -10.21
N ARG A 4 -36.56 18.96 -9.96
CA ARG A 4 -36.87 17.54 -10.14
C ARG A 4 -37.00 17.16 -11.62
N ASP A 5 -37.52 18.07 -12.43
CA ASP A 5 -37.77 17.82 -13.86
C ASP A 5 -36.48 17.96 -14.69
N ALA A 6 -35.58 18.88 -14.29
CA ALA A 6 -34.29 19.08 -14.95
C ALA A 6 -33.34 17.86 -14.83
N LEU A 7 -33.45 17.09 -13.74
CA LEU A 7 -32.65 15.87 -13.53
C LEU A 7 -33.27 14.65 -14.21
N LYS A 8 -34.61 14.57 -14.27
CA LYS A 8 -35.31 13.45 -14.95
C LYS A 8 -35.01 13.39 -16.45
N GLN A 9 -34.87 14.54 -17.10
CA GLN A 9 -34.70 14.61 -18.55
C GLN A 9 -33.27 14.22 -19.02
N LYS A 10 -32.26 14.34 -18.13
CA LYS A 10 -30.85 14.08 -18.47
C LYS A 10 -30.36 12.67 -18.14
N LEU A 11 -31.15 11.85 -17.45
CA LEU A 11 -30.76 10.51 -16.97
C LEU A 11 -31.59 9.37 -17.56
N ALA A 12 -32.53 9.65 -18.45
CA ALA A 12 -33.35 8.64 -19.11
C ALA A 12 -32.61 7.85 -20.21
N GLU A 13 -31.37 8.19 -20.55
CA GLU A 13 -30.69 7.65 -21.74
C GLU A 13 -29.75 6.45 -21.48
N TYR A 14 -29.49 6.04 -20.23
CA TYR A 14 -28.36 5.12 -20.00
C TYR A 14 -28.55 3.81 -19.20
N ALA A 15 -29.71 3.48 -18.61
CA ALA A 15 -30.09 2.08 -18.29
C ALA A 15 -31.33 1.99 -17.38
N PRO A 16 -32.42 1.33 -17.80
CA PRO A 16 -33.51 0.94 -16.90
C PRO A 16 -33.14 -0.33 -16.13
N ALA A 17 -33.33 -0.29 -14.81
CA ALA A 17 -33.36 -1.42 -13.88
C ALA A 17 -32.05 -2.23 -13.67
N ALA A 18 -31.25 -1.79 -12.70
CA ALA A 18 -30.43 -2.71 -11.89
C ALA A 18 -30.57 -2.32 -10.42
N GLU A 19 -31.34 -3.09 -9.66
CA GLU A 19 -31.27 -3.06 -8.20
C GLU A 19 -29.99 -3.76 -7.78
N VAL A 20 -29.01 -2.98 -7.32
CA VAL A 20 -27.77 -3.51 -6.77
C VAL A 20 -27.76 -3.22 -5.27
N SER A 21 -28.02 -4.25 -4.48
CA SER A 21 -27.81 -4.22 -3.03
C SER A 21 -26.36 -4.55 -2.73
N VAL A 22 -25.60 -3.56 -2.24
CA VAL A 22 -24.20 -3.73 -1.84
C VAL A 22 -24.16 -3.89 -0.33
N ILE A 23 -23.91 -5.11 0.15
CA ILE A 23 -23.52 -5.37 1.54
C ILE A 23 -22.01 -5.17 1.62
N VAL A 24 -21.57 -4.13 2.31
CA VAL A 24 -20.14 -3.84 2.50
C VAL A 24 -19.58 -4.79 3.55
N GLY A 25 -18.92 -5.86 3.10
CA GLY A 25 -18.00 -6.67 3.91
C GLY A 25 -16.56 -6.26 3.63
N GLU A 26 -16.19 -5.00 3.86
CA GLU A 26 -14.82 -4.51 3.62
C GLU A 26 -13.85 -5.01 4.69
N VAL A 27 -13.23 -6.15 4.44
CA VAL A 27 -11.86 -6.35 4.96
C VAL A 27 -10.96 -5.54 4.05
N GLN A 28 -10.52 -4.36 4.50
CA GLN A 28 -9.59 -3.48 3.76
C GLN A 28 -8.20 -4.12 3.64
N SER A 29 -8.10 -5.20 2.86
CA SER A 29 -6.83 -5.85 2.58
C SER A 29 -6.01 -4.96 1.66
N PHE A 30 -4.80 -4.59 2.08
CA PHE A 30 -3.88 -3.81 1.27
C PHE A 30 -2.72 -4.68 0.79
N ASN A 31 -2.18 -4.33 -0.38
CA ASN A 31 -1.12 -5.11 -1.01
C ASN A 31 0.22 -4.41 -0.83
N VAL A 32 1.24 -5.14 -0.38
CA VAL A 32 2.63 -4.67 -0.30
C VAL A 32 3.51 -5.63 -1.09
N SER A 33 4.49 -5.09 -1.80
CA SER A 33 5.45 -5.88 -2.58
C SER A 33 6.77 -6.00 -1.83
N LEU A 34 7.29 -7.22 -1.66
CA LEU A 34 8.63 -7.47 -1.14
C LEU A 34 9.50 -8.07 -2.25
N ILE A 35 10.60 -7.41 -2.57
CA ILE A 35 11.50 -7.82 -3.64
C ILE A 35 12.96 -7.79 -3.19
N GLY A 36 13.79 -8.58 -3.88
CA GLY A 36 15.23 -8.65 -3.66
C GLY A 36 15.67 -9.89 -2.88
N LYS A 37 16.71 -9.76 -2.06
CA LYS A 37 17.44 -10.86 -1.39
C LYS A 37 16.74 -11.34 -0.11
N VAL A 38 15.52 -11.82 -0.27
CA VAL A 38 14.73 -12.44 0.81
C VAL A 38 14.38 -13.87 0.46
N GLN A 39 14.04 -14.68 1.45
CA GLN A 39 13.68 -16.08 1.22
C GLN A 39 12.44 -16.22 0.31
N ARG A 40 11.46 -15.31 0.46
CA ARG A 40 10.24 -15.30 -0.36
C ARG A 40 9.90 -13.89 -0.84
N ALA A 41 10.49 -13.50 -1.98
CA ALA A 41 10.11 -12.29 -2.69
C ALA A 41 8.73 -12.49 -3.34
N ASN A 42 7.72 -11.76 -2.86
CA ASN A 42 6.36 -11.87 -3.36
C ASN A 42 5.54 -10.62 -3.02
N ARG A 43 4.34 -10.53 -3.57
CA ARG A 43 3.32 -9.56 -3.18
C ARG A 43 2.46 -10.15 -2.05
N TYR A 44 2.47 -9.49 -0.91
CA TYR A 44 1.74 -9.89 0.29
C TYR A 44 0.43 -9.13 0.38
N LYS A 45 -0.68 -9.86 0.56
CA LYS A 45 -1.99 -9.30 0.88
C LYS A 45 -2.12 -9.21 2.40
N LEU A 46 -2.04 -8.01 2.93
CA LEU A 46 -2.05 -7.74 4.36
C LEU A 46 -3.48 -7.37 4.78
N LYS A 47 -3.99 -8.04 5.82
CA LYS A 47 -5.33 -7.80 6.37
C LYS A 47 -5.32 -6.95 7.63
N THR A 48 -4.14 -6.82 8.25
CA THR A 48 -3.91 -6.07 9.48
C THR A 48 -2.77 -5.07 9.26
N PRO A 49 -2.70 -4.00 10.06
CA PRO A 49 -1.51 -3.16 10.12
C PRO A 49 -0.28 -4.05 10.34
N THR A 50 0.68 -3.97 9.43
CA THR A 50 1.87 -4.84 9.39
C THR A 50 3.08 -3.92 9.24
N THR A 51 4.12 -4.15 10.03
CA THR A 51 5.36 -3.38 9.96
C THR A 51 6.34 -3.96 8.94
N VAL A 52 7.43 -3.24 8.66
CA VAL A 52 8.49 -3.75 7.79
C VAL A 52 9.10 -5.03 8.36
N LEU A 53 9.31 -5.08 9.69
CA LEU A 53 9.79 -6.30 10.35
C LEU A 53 8.83 -7.47 10.20
N ASP A 54 7.53 -7.25 10.41
CA ASP A 54 6.53 -8.31 10.28
C ASP A 54 6.51 -8.87 8.87
N LEU A 55 6.59 -8.01 7.85
CA LEU A 55 6.66 -8.43 6.46
C LEU A 55 7.91 -9.28 6.17
N LEU A 56 9.07 -8.87 6.71
CA LEU A 56 10.31 -9.64 6.57
C LEU A 56 10.20 -11.01 7.27
N ALA A 57 9.57 -11.07 8.44
CA ALA A 57 9.30 -12.32 9.14
C ALA A 57 8.36 -13.24 8.36
N LEU A 58 7.28 -12.69 7.80
CA LEU A 58 6.35 -13.42 6.91
C LEU A 58 7.04 -13.97 5.66
N ALA A 59 8.04 -13.26 5.17
CA ALA A 59 8.86 -13.70 4.04
C ALA A 59 9.88 -14.78 4.39
N GLY A 60 10.02 -15.15 5.67
CA GLY A 60 11.01 -16.13 6.15
C GLY A 60 12.40 -15.53 6.39
N GLY A 61 12.51 -14.21 6.48
CA GLY A 61 13.77 -13.50 6.69
C GLY A 61 14.56 -13.23 5.42
N PHE A 62 15.81 -12.83 5.62
CA PHE A 62 16.77 -12.54 4.56
C PHE A 62 17.35 -13.80 3.95
N SER A 63 17.78 -13.72 2.69
CA SER A 63 18.67 -14.71 2.10
C SER A 63 20.12 -14.47 2.54
N ASP A 64 20.99 -15.47 2.36
CA ASP A 64 22.40 -15.41 2.79
C ASP A 64 23.22 -14.27 2.17
N PHE A 65 22.75 -13.71 1.04
CA PHE A 65 23.41 -12.64 0.29
C PHE A 65 22.76 -11.26 0.48
N ALA A 66 21.83 -11.12 1.41
CA ALA A 66 21.16 -9.85 1.65
C ALA A 66 22.07 -8.85 2.34
N ASP A 67 21.85 -7.56 2.09
CA ASP A 67 22.41 -6.47 2.89
C ASP A 67 21.32 -5.83 3.78
N PRO A 68 21.20 -6.23 5.06
CA PRO A 68 20.15 -5.73 5.96
C PRO A 68 20.28 -4.23 6.30
N ASP A 69 21.42 -3.61 6.00
CA ASP A 69 21.66 -2.19 6.31
C ASP A 69 21.16 -1.26 5.20
N ARG A 70 20.81 -1.81 4.03
CA ARG A 70 20.45 -1.05 2.82
C ARG A 70 19.01 -1.28 2.37
N ILE A 71 18.15 -1.71 3.27
CA ILE A 71 16.74 -1.91 2.96
C ILE A 71 16.07 -0.56 2.69
N VAL A 72 15.26 -0.50 1.64
CA VAL A 72 14.53 0.71 1.26
C VAL A 72 13.08 0.37 1.01
N VAL A 73 12.18 1.15 1.61
CA VAL A 73 10.76 1.12 1.30
C VAL A 73 10.44 2.25 0.33
N LEU A 74 9.89 1.89 -0.83
CA LEU A 74 9.35 2.83 -1.81
C LEU A 74 7.86 2.99 -1.51
N ARG A 75 7.50 4.15 -0.96
CA ARG A 75 6.13 4.49 -0.63
C ARG A 75 5.51 5.31 -1.75
N PRO A 76 4.41 4.85 -2.37
CA PRO A 76 3.75 5.61 -3.40
C PRO A 76 3.12 6.87 -2.81
N GLU A 77 3.42 8.03 -3.41
CA GLU A 77 2.81 9.30 -3.05
C GLU A 77 2.09 9.89 -4.27
N PRO A 78 0.82 10.34 -4.11
CA PRO A 78 0.13 11.03 -5.18
C PRO A 78 0.80 12.38 -5.43
N PHE A 79 1.26 12.60 -6.66
CA PHE A 79 1.77 13.89 -7.07
C PHE A 79 0.67 14.65 -7.81
N SER A 80 0.47 15.91 -7.43
CA SER A 80 -0.49 16.80 -8.09
C SER A 80 0.21 18.07 -8.51
N VAL A 81 0.13 18.43 -9.79
CA VAL A 81 0.56 19.73 -10.31
C VAL A 81 -0.69 20.56 -10.58
N GLN A 82 -0.78 21.75 -9.98
CA GLN A 82 -1.90 22.69 -10.18
C GLN A 82 -3.29 22.06 -10.00
N GLY A 83 -3.47 21.25 -8.95
CA GLY A 83 -4.77 20.66 -8.62
C GLY A 83 -5.25 19.53 -9.56
N ARG A 84 -4.44 19.12 -10.55
CA ARG A 84 -4.67 17.91 -11.34
C ARG A 84 -3.76 16.79 -10.81
N ARG A 85 -4.33 15.61 -10.52
CA ARG A 85 -3.55 14.41 -10.19
C ARG A 85 -2.73 14.03 -11.42
N THR A 86 -1.42 14.26 -11.36
CA THR A 86 -0.48 14.02 -12.45
C THR A 86 0.50 12.95 -12.02
N GLY A 87 0.05 11.70 -12.09
CA GLY A 87 0.88 10.52 -11.87
C GLY A 87 1.10 10.14 -10.41
N GLN A 88 2.11 9.29 -10.20
CA GLN A 88 2.46 8.68 -8.93
C GLN A 88 3.97 8.76 -8.77
N THR A 89 4.43 9.40 -7.69
CA THR A 89 5.85 9.43 -7.32
C THR A 89 6.10 8.40 -6.21
N TYR A 90 7.36 8.13 -5.91
CA TYR A 90 7.75 7.25 -4.81
C TYR A 90 8.68 7.98 -3.84
N LYS A 91 8.25 8.05 -2.58
CA LYS A 91 9.12 8.44 -1.49
C LYS A 91 9.98 7.27 -1.07
N ARG A 92 11.29 7.51 -0.96
CA ARG A 92 12.26 6.51 -0.49
C ARG A 92 12.40 6.65 1.02
N LEU A 93 12.04 5.60 1.75
CA LEU A 93 12.17 5.49 3.19
C LEU A 93 13.26 4.46 3.50
N PRO A 94 14.46 4.86 3.92
CA PRO A 94 15.48 3.91 4.34
C PRO A 94 15.00 3.17 5.59
N PHE A 95 15.29 1.88 5.66
CA PHE A 95 14.97 1.05 6.80
C PHE A 95 16.25 0.36 7.28
N ASN A 96 16.70 0.69 8.50
CA ASN A 96 17.91 0.12 9.06
C ASN A 96 17.54 -1.05 9.99
N TYR A 97 17.70 -2.27 9.50
CA TYR A 97 17.32 -3.46 10.27
C TYR A 97 18.08 -3.57 11.60
N LYS A 98 19.40 -3.37 11.58
CA LYS A 98 20.24 -3.48 12.79
C LYS A 98 19.83 -2.50 13.88
N LYS A 99 19.44 -1.28 13.49
CA LYS A 99 18.96 -0.27 14.42
C LYS A 99 17.61 -0.65 15.02
N VAL A 100 16.73 -1.26 14.23
CA VAL A 100 15.39 -1.64 14.71
C VAL A 100 15.46 -2.81 15.71
N ILE A 101 16.35 -3.77 15.50
CA ILE A 101 16.51 -4.92 16.42
C ILE A 101 17.34 -4.61 17.66
N SER A 102 18.03 -3.45 17.71
CA SER A 102 18.82 -3.06 18.87
C SER A 102 17.96 -2.35 19.93
N ALA A 103 18.44 -2.34 21.17
CA ALA A 103 17.72 -1.71 22.29
C ALA A 103 17.44 -0.22 21.99
N GLY A 104 16.16 0.17 22.04
CA GLY A 104 15.70 1.54 21.74
C GLY A 104 15.39 1.82 20.26
N GLY A 105 15.44 0.81 19.40
CA GLY A 105 15.21 0.89 17.95
C GLY A 105 13.77 0.90 17.47
N GLU A 106 12.81 0.66 18.36
CA GLU A 106 11.39 0.43 18.00
C GLU A 106 10.77 1.62 17.25
N SER A 107 11.26 2.83 17.48
CA SER A 107 10.79 4.05 16.80
C SER A 107 11.11 4.09 15.30
N GLU A 108 12.07 3.30 14.83
CA GLU A 108 12.43 3.17 13.41
C GLU A 108 11.55 2.12 12.69
N ASN A 109 10.80 1.29 13.45
CA ASN A 109 9.88 0.32 12.88
C ASN A 109 8.53 0.96 12.56
N PHE A 110 8.32 1.33 11.29
CA PHE A 110 7.07 1.93 10.86
C PHE A 110 6.13 0.92 10.19
N ALA A 111 4.83 1.22 10.25
CA ALA A 111 3.80 0.46 9.57
C ALA A 111 3.86 0.68 8.04
N LEU A 112 3.66 -0.40 7.30
CA LEU A 112 3.55 -0.40 5.86
C LEU A 112 2.21 0.18 5.41
N GLN A 113 2.23 0.82 4.25
CA GLN A 113 1.06 1.41 3.63
C GLN A 113 0.67 0.66 2.34
N PRO A 114 -0.59 0.80 1.89
CA PRO A 114 -1.03 0.22 0.64
C PRO A 114 -0.16 0.64 -0.54
N GLY A 115 0.37 -0.34 -1.28
CA GLY A 115 1.22 -0.10 -2.44
C GLY A 115 2.70 0.14 -2.13
N ASP A 116 3.12 0.07 -0.86
CA ASP A 116 4.53 0.09 -0.50
C ASP A 116 5.29 -1.05 -1.22
N ILE A 117 6.54 -0.77 -1.59
CA ILE A 117 7.46 -1.75 -2.16
C ILE A 117 8.71 -1.78 -1.27
N VAL A 118 8.94 -2.90 -0.59
CA VAL A 118 10.13 -3.13 0.23
C VAL A 118 11.18 -3.79 -0.64
N VAL A 119 12.35 -3.16 -0.74
CA VAL A 119 13.49 -3.61 -1.53
C VAL A 119 14.62 -4.00 -0.59
N VAL A 120 15.05 -5.25 -0.67
CA VAL A 120 16.18 -5.79 0.07
C VAL A 120 17.32 -6.08 -0.92
N PRO A 121 18.41 -5.31 -0.92
CA PRO A 121 19.53 -5.52 -1.83
C PRO A 121 20.27 -6.84 -1.62
#